data_AF-A0A9D7EPB4-F1
#
_entry.id   AF-A0A9D7EPB4-F1
#
_cell.length_a   1.000
_cell.length_b   1.000
_cell.length_c   1.000
_cell.angle_alpha   90.00
_cell.angle_beta   90.00
_cell.angle_gamma   90.00
#
_symmetry.space_group_name_H-M   'P 1'
#
loop_
_entity.id
_entity.type
_entity.pdbx_description
1 polymer ?
#
loop_
_entity_poly.entity_id
_entity_poly.type
_entity_poly.pdbx_seq_one_letter_code
_entity_poly.pdbx_strand_id
1 'polypeptide(L)'
;MKKVILVLSAMFLSYALTAQDDDLSLGGDNDPAEAVNEAYENLQGYMDWLEERRNEWNTVQNFSPGECSPDFNASSGAMMNSTCANNAACSECYEKAVGELNFIRRQLGRLSCIYSNTKNFNESALAFGDNMSGIHAVTGIAWQNERGGIIAEFNHFKQTYDSKYTDMMGALQRALQGIGTCEQQYGLPDWYQRFGFIYFEFMKDKYKRTD
;
A
#
# COMPACT_ATOMS: atom_id res chain seq x y z
N MET A 1 11.14 -10.01 -0.61
CA MET A 1 12.36 -10.02 0.24
C MET A 1 13.53 -10.80 -0.38
N LYS A 2 13.50 -12.14 -0.53
CA LYS A 2 14.67 -12.88 -1.08
C LYS A 2 15.04 -12.52 -2.53
N LYS A 3 14.07 -12.25 -3.41
CA LYS A 3 14.33 -11.98 -4.83
C LYS A 3 15.05 -10.66 -5.12
N VAL A 4 14.68 -9.57 -4.44
CA VAL A 4 15.28 -8.24 -4.66
C VAL A 4 16.74 -8.19 -4.18
N ILE A 5 17.02 -8.80 -3.02
CA ILE A 5 18.39 -8.94 -2.50
C ILE A 5 19.24 -9.85 -3.39
N LEU A 6 18.65 -10.92 -3.95
CA LEU A 6 19.31 -11.78 -4.94
C LEU A 6 19.62 -11.06 -6.25
N VAL A 7 18.72 -10.19 -6.74
CA VAL A 7 18.92 -9.42 -7.97
C VAL A 7 20.04 -8.39 -7.77
N LEU A 8 20.05 -7.66 -6.65
CA LEU A 8 21.14 -6.73 -6.31
C LEU A 8 22.48 -7.44 -6.10
N SER A 9 22.48 -8.62 -5.46
CA SER A 9 23.71 -9.43 -5.28
C SER A 9 24.23 -10.04 -6.58
N ALA A 10 23.34 -10.46 -7.49
CA ALA A 10 23.70 -11.03 -8.79
C ALA A 10 24.22 -9.97 -9.79
N MET A 11 23.72 -8.72 -9.68
CA MET A 11 24.25 -7.59 -10.43
C MET A 11 25.68 -7.26 -10.00
N PHE A 12 25.99 -7.37 -8.70
CA PHE A 12 27.34 -7.15 -8.17
C PHE A 12 28.33 -8.25 -8.58
N LEU A 13 27.91 -9.52 -8.54
CA LEU A 13 28.75 -10.64 -8.98
C LEU A 13 29.10 -10.55 -10.47
N SER A 14 28.16 -10.06 -11.28
CA SER A 14 28.37 -9.83 -12.72
C SER A 14 29.40 -8.72 -12.97
N TYR A 15 29.38 -7.63 -12.19
CA TYR A 15 30.34 -6.53 -12.32
C TYR A 15 31.77 -6.93 -11.87
N ALA A 16 31.90 -7.65 -10.75
CA ALA A 16 33.19 -8.14 -10.27
C ALA A 16 33.86 -9.10 -11.26
N LEU A 17 33.07 -9.84 -12.04
CA LEU A 17 33.57 -10.74 -13.08
C LEU A 17 33.93 -10.00 -14.38
N THR A 18 33.18 -8.96 -14.78
CA THR A 18 33.48 -8.20 -16.01
C THR A 18 34.62 -7.18 -15.84
N ALA A 19 34.87 -6.69 -14.63
CA ALA A 19 36.00 -5.79 -14.34
C ALA A 19 37.38 -6.50 -14.39
N GLN A 20 37.39 -7.83 -14.51
CA GLN A 20 38.62 -8.62 -14.56
C GLN A 20 39.09 -8.91 -16.00
N ASP A 21 38.23 -8.68 -17.01
CA ASP A 21 38.50 -9.07 -18.41
C ASP A 21 38.75 -7.89 -19.37
N ASP A 22 38.36 -6.66 -19.02
CA ASP A 22 38.65 -5.47 -19.84
C ASP A 22 39.91 -4.73 -19.32
N ASP A 23 41.05 -5.11 -19.88
CA ASP A 23 42.29 -4.34 -20.07
C ASP A 23 42.52 -3.16 -19.08
N LEU A 24 43.22 -3.44 -17.97
CA LEU A 24 43.84 -2.45 -17.07
C LEU A 24 44.96 -1.67 -17.81
N SER A 25 44.60 -0.92 -18.83
CA SER A 25 45.45 0.11 -19.42
C SER A 25 45.43 1.33 -18.49
N LEU A 26 46.16 1.25 -17.38
CA LEU A 26 46.49 2.38 -16.52
C LEU A 26 47.48 3.30 -17.25
N GLY A 27 46.95 4.14 -18.13
CA GLY A 27 47.70 5.21 -18.78
C GLY A 27 47.77 6.45 -17.88
N GLY A 28 48.97 6.76 -17.40
CA GLY A 28 49.29 8.02 -16.71
C GLY A 28 50.42 7.82 -15.70
N ASP A 29 51.43 8.69 -15.72
CA ASP A 29 52.64 8.71 -14.87
C ASP A 29 52.38 8.92 -13.36
N ASN A 30 51.33 8.32 -12.80
CA ASN A 30 50.97 8.45 -11.39
C ASN A 30 51.41 7.22 -10.61
N ASP A 31 51.94 7.46 -9.40
CA ASP A 31 52.44 6.45 -8.48
C ASP A 31 51.36 5.35 -8.27
N PRO A 32 51.68 4.05 -8.46
CA PRO A 32 50.73 2.98 -8.20
C PRO A 32 50.12 3.03 -6.78
N ALA A 33 50.79 3.64 -5.80
CA ALA A 33 50.23 3.88 -4.47
C ALA A 33 49.09 4.91 -4.47
N GLU A 34 49.15 5.93 -5.33
CA GLU A 34 48.12 6.97 -5.47
C GLU A 34 46.87 6.41 -6.17
N ALA A 35 47.06 5.62 -7.22
CA ALA A 35 45.97 4.93 -7.91
C ALA A 35 45.23 3.92 -7.00
N VAL A 36 45.96 3.22 -6.12
CA VAL A 36 45.36 2.29 -5.15
C VAL A 36 44.61 3.04 -4.03
N ASN A 37 45.14 4.17 -3.55
CA ASN A 37 44.44 4.98 -2.55
C ASN A 37 43.17 5.62 -3.12
N GLU A 38 43.20 6.14 -4.34
CA GLU A 38 42.02 6.69 -5.02
C GLU A 38 40.95 5.62 -5.26
N ALA A 39 41.35 4.39 -5.62
CA ALA A 39 40.45 3.26 -5.72
C ALA A 39 39.85 2.86 -4.36
N TYR A 40 40.63 2.93 -3.28
CA TYR A 40 40.18 2.61 -1.93
C TYR A 40 39.21 3.64 -1.36
N GLU A 41 39.47 4.94 -1.58
CA GLU A 41 38.58 6.03 -1.16
C GLU A 41 37.25 6.00 -1.92
N ASN A 42 37.27 5.72 -3.24
CA ASN A 42 36.05 5.50 -4.02
C ASN A 42 35.25 4.29 -3.49
N LEU A 43 35.94 3.21 -3.10
CA LEU A 43 35.30 1.99 -2.60
C LEU A 43 34.75 2.17 -1.18
N GLN A 44 35.43 2.91 -0.31
CA GLN A 44 34.91 3.27 1.01
C GLN A 44 33.71 4.23 0.91
N GLY A 45 33.80 5.27 0.08
CA GLY A 45 32.67 6.17 -0.17
C GLY A 45 31.44 5.43 -0.72
N TYR A 46 31.67 4.41 -1.54
CA TYR A 46 30.61 3.52 -2.02
C TYR A 46 30.00 2.64 -0.91
N MET A 47 30.83 2.09 -0.02
CA MET A 47 30.36 1.26 1.11
C MET A 47 29.58 2.08 2.14
N ASP A 48 30.02 3.29 2.45
CA ASP A 48 29.31 4.22 3.35
C ASP A 48 27.96 4.62 2.76
N TRP A 49 27.92 4.92 1.45
CA TRP A 49 26.68 5.21 0.72
C TRP A 49 25.70 4.02 0.74
N LEU A 50 26.20 2.79 0.58
CA LEU A 50 25.37 1.57 0.68
C LEU A 50 24.81 1.37 2.09
N GLU A 51 25.54 1.72 3.14
CA GLU A 51 25.05 1.63 4.52
C GLU A 51 24.00 2.68 4.84
N GLU A 52 24.19 3.93 4.39
CA GLU A 52 23.19 4.99 4.49
C GLU A 52 21.88 4.58 3.79
N ARG A 53 21.98 4.09 2.56
CA ARG A 53 20.85 3.59 1.74
C ARG A 53 20.19 2.34 2.32
N ARG A 54 20.96 1.43 2.91
CA ARG A 54 20.42 0.25 3.63
C ARG A 54 19.57 0.71 4.82
N ASN A 55 20.04 1.73 5.54
CA ASN A 55 19.29 2.30 6.65
C ASN A 55 18.02 2.99 6.16
N GLU A 56 18.06 3.78 5.09
CA GLU A 56 16.87 4.33 4.43
C GLU A 56 15.88 3.22 4.01
N TRP A 57 16.34 2.16 3.35
CA TRP A 57 15.49 1.04 2.95
C TRP A 57 14.85 0.32 4.16
N ASN A 58 15.60 0.16 5.26
CA ASN A 58 15.09 -0.43 6.49
C ASN A 58 14.05 0.47 7.19
N THR A 59 14.01 1.78 6.89
CA THR A 59 12.93 2.67 7.36
C THR A 59 11.65 2.54 6.53
N VAL A 60 11.73 2.04 5.30
CA VAL A 60 10.56 1.66 4.49
C VAL A 60 9.98 0.38 5.07
N GLN A 61 9.10 0.52 6.08
CA GLN A 61 8.58 -0.61 6.85
C GLN A 61 7.95 -1.68 5.96
N ASN A 62 8.35 -2.94 6.16
CA ASN A 62 7.54 -4.09 5.77
C ASN A 62 6.33 -4.16 6.71
N PHE A 63 5.14 -4.37 6.13
CA PHE A 63 3.87 -4.54 6.85
C PHE A 63 4.02 -5.38 8.13
N SER A 64 3.63 -4.82 9.26
CA SER A 64 3.43 -5.58 10.49
C SER A 64 2.07 -6.30 10.46
N PRO A 65 1.96 -7.55 10.95
CA PRO A 65 0.67 -8.21 11.08
C PRO A 65 -0.26 -7.39 12.00
N GLY A 66 -1.36 -6.87 11.44
CA GLY A 66 -2.37 -6.10 12.18
C GLY A 66 -2.37 -4.58 11.93
N GLU A 67 -1.45 -4.05 11.14
CA GLU A 67 -1.33 -2.60 10.86
C GLU A 67 -2.57 -1.99 10.20
N CYS A 68 -3.31 -2.79 9.43
CA CYS A 68 -4.60 -2.44 8.86
C CYS A 68 -5.76 -3.15 9.57
N SER A 69 -5.73 -3.17 10.91
CA SER A 69 -6.83 -3.65 11.75
C SER A 69 -7.66 -2.45 12.26
N PRO A 70 -8.82 -2.14 11.65
CA PRO A 70 -9.73 -1.15 12.22
C PRO A 70 -10.07 -1.45 13.69
N ASP A 71 -10.33 -0.41 14.49
CA ASP A 71 -10.87 -0.61 15.85
C ASP A 71 -12.24 -1.29 15.75
N PHE A 72 -12.33 -2.49 16.34
CA PHE A 72 -13.47 -3.39 16.25
C PHE A 72 -14.31 -3.44 17.54
N ASN A 73 -14.06 -2.56 18.51
CA ASN A 73 -14.66 -2.67 19.84
C ASN A 73 -16.14 -2.23 19.90
N ALA A 74 -16.67 -1.53 18.89
CA ALA A 74 -18.07 -1.15 18.84
C ALA A 74 -18.94 -2.33 18.36
N SER A 75 -19.83 -2.82 19.23
CA SER A 75 -20.84 -3.81 18.85
C SER A 75 -21.87 -3.21 17.89
N SER A 76 -22.57 -4.06 17.11
CA SER A 76 -23.62 -3.59 16.20
C SER A 76 -24.72 -2.79 16.89
N GLY A 77 -25.09 -3.18 18.13
CA GLY A 77 -26.06 -2.47 18.96
C GLY A 77 -25.54 -1.14 19.53
N ALA A 78 -24.23 -0.96 19.67
CA ALA A 78 -23.66 0.32 20.09
C ALA A 78 -23.71 1.38 18.96
N MET A 79 -23.77 0.95 17.70
CA MET A 79 -23.76 1.86 16.54
C MET A 79 -25.15 2.36 16.15
N MET A 80 -26.20 1.58 16.38
CA MET A 80 -27.58 2.02 16.34
C MET A 80 -28.37 1.36 17.45
N ASN A 81 -28.80 2.16 18.41
CA ASN A 81 -29.74 1.70 19.43
C ASN A 81 -31.12 1.57 18.79
N SER A 82 -31.62 0.35 18.65
CA SER A 82 -32.98 0.14 18.14
C SER A 82 -33.99 0.35 19.27
N THR A 83 -35.12 0.98 18.96
CA THR A 83 -36.24 1.15 19.89
C THR A 83 -37.10 -0.12 20.04
N CYS A 84 -36.57 -1.27 19.58
CA CYS A 84 -37.27 -2.55 19.45
C CYS A 84 -37.65 -3.22 20.79
N ALA A 85 -37.84 -2.48 21.88
CA ALA A 85 -38.06 -2.98 23.24
C ALA A 85 -38.91 -4.28 23.30
N ASN A 86 -38.24 -5.40 23.54
CA ASN A 86 -38.79 -6.77 23.64
C ASN A 86 -39.56 -7.30 22.41
N ASN A 87 -39.44 -6.68 21.24
CA ASN A 87 -40.02 -7.16 19.99
C ASN A 87 -38.97 -7.94 19.18
N ALA A 88 -39.04 -9.28 19.25
CA ALA A 88 -38.10 -10.16 18.57
C ALA A 88 -38.06 -9.95 17.04
N ALA A 89 -39.20 -9.74 16.38
CA ALA A 89 -39.27 -9.51 14.94
C ALA A 89 -38.61 -8.18 14.54
N CYS A 90 -38.76 -7.14 15.38
CA CYS A 90 -38.06 -5.87 15.19
C CYS A 90 -36.55 -6.05 15.33
N SER A 91 -36.10 -6.67 16.42
CA SER A 91 -34.67 -6.92 16.67
C SER A 91 -34.00 -7.72 15.54
N GLU A 92 -34.66 -8.78 15.07
CA GLU A 92 -34.16 -9.64 13.99
C GLU A 92 -34.03 -8.87 12.66
N CYS A 93 -34.98 -7.97 12.35
CA CYS A 93 -34.91 -7.13 11.16
C CYS A 93 -33.62 -6.29 11.14
N TYR A 94 -33.33 -5.59 12.24
CA TYR A 94 -32.17 -4.72 12.33
C TYR A 94 -30.85 -5.49 12.41
N GLU A 95 -30.81 -6.62 13.11
CA GLU A 95 -29.57 -7.35 13.38
C GLU A 95 -28.78 -7.66 12.10
N LYS A 96 -29.48 -8.17 11.08
CA LYS A 96 -28.87 -8.50 9.79
C LYS A 96 -28.35 -7.26 9.07
N ALA A 97 -29.19 -6.24 8.92
CA ALA A 97 -28.85 -5.05 8.14
C ALA A 97 -27.73 -4.23 8.80
N VAL A 98 -27.76 -4.09 10.13
CA VAL A 98 -26.73 -3.41 10.91
C VAL A 98 -25.43 -4.23 10.94
N GLY A 99 -25.54 -5.56 11.04
CA GLY A 99 -24.39 -6.46 10.94
C GLY A 99 -23.66 -6.31 9.61
N GLU A 100 -24.39 -6.29 8.50
CA GLU A 100 -23.84 -6.09 7.15
C GLU A 100 -23.20 -4.70 6.99
N LEU A 101 -23.90 -3.64 7.42
CA LEU A 101 -23.36 -2.27 7.43
C LEU A 101 -22.01 -2.20 8.15
N ASN A 102 -21.92 -2.81 9.33
CA ASN A 102 -20.69 -2.79 10.12
C ASN A 102 -19.57 -3.61 9.48
N PHE A 103 -19.90 -4.76 8.89
CA PHE A 103 -18.92 -5.52 8.12
C PHE A 103 -18.33 -4.67 6.99
N ILE A 104 -19.17 -4.01 6.19
CA ILE A 104 -18.73 -3.23 5.03
C ILE A 104 -17.90 -2.02 5.44
N ARG A 105 -18.33 -1.26 6.46
CA ARG A 105 -17.56 -0.13 7.01
C ARG A 105 -16.14 -0.54 7.40
N ARG A 106 -16.01 -1.70 8.03
CA ARG A 106 -14.70 -2.27 8.43
C ARG A 106 -13.87 -2.66 7.22
N GLN A 107 -14.47 -3.30 6.22
CA GLN A 107 -13.75 -3.68 5.01
C GLN A 107 -13.28 -2.46 4.21
N LEU A 108 -14.08 -1.39 4.14
CA LEU A 108 -13.67 -0.13 3.52
C LEU A 108 -12.49 0.52 4.23
N GLY A 109 -12.51 0.57 5.57
CA GLY A 109 -11.37 1.04 6.36
C GLY A 109 -10.09 0.24 6.10
N ARG A 110 -10.20 -1.08 6.06
CA ARG A 110 -9.07 -1.97 5.74
C ARG A 110 -8.57 -1.75 4.30
N LEU A 111 -9.47 -1.66 3.33
CA LEU A 111 -9.15 -1.45 1.93
C LEU A 111 -8.35 -0.15 1.73
N SER A 112 -8.78 0.95 2.35
CA SER A 112 -8.08 2.23 2.30
C SER A 112 -6.70 2.19 2.97
N CYS A 113 -6.57 1.54 4.13
CA CYS A 113 -5.27 1.36 4.78
C CYS A 113 -4.30 0.57 3.89
N ILE A 114 -4.75 -0.54 3.28
CA ILE A 114 -3.90 -1.33 2.36
C ILE A 114 -3.47 -0.46 1.19
N TYR A 115 -4.38 0.34 0.64
CA TYR A 115 -4.07 1.25 -0.46
C TYR A 115 -2.99 2.26 -0.11
N SER A 116 -3.18 3.04 0.95
CA SER A 116 -2.24 4.10 1.36
C SER A 116 -0.85 3.53 1.65
N ASN A 117 -0.75 2.40 2.33
CA ASN A 117 0.53 1.78 2.61
C ASN A 117 1.21 1.22 1.36
N THR A 118 0.45 0.54 0.50
CA THR A 118 0.98 0.01 -0.77
C THR A 118 1.46 1.14 -1.67
N LYS A 119 0.75 2.28 -1.70
CA LYS A 119 1.19 3.48 -2.41
C LYS A 119 2.51 4.00 -1.86
N ASN A 120 2.60 4.26 -0.57
CA ASN A 120 3.80 4.81 0.06
C ASN A 120 5.01 3.89 -0.16
N PHE A 121 4.81 2.56 -0.08
CA PHE A 121 5.84 1.59 -0.37
C PHE A 121 6.32 1.68 -1.83
N ASN A 122 5.41 1.71 -2.80
CA ASN A 122 5.77 1.81 -4.21
C ASN A 122 6.48 3.13 -4.53
N GLU A 123 6.01 4.26 -3.99
CA GLU A 123 6.66 5.57 -4.15
C GLU A 123 8.07 5.58 -3.56
N SER A 124 8.24 4.98 -2.38
CA SER A 124 9.56 4.85 -1.74
C SER A 124 10.49 3.94 -2.54
N ALA A 125 9.99 2.81 -3.05
CA ALA A 125 10.77 1.89 -3.88
C ALA A 125 11.21 2.52 -5.20
N LEU A 126 10.32 3.30 -5.84
CA LEU A 126 10.64 4.06 -7.05
C LEU A 126 11.70 5.12 -6.78
N ALA A 127 11.54 5.93 -5.73
CA ALA A 127 12.51 6.96 -5.36
C ALA A 127 13.89 6.36 -5.04
N PHE A 128 13.93 5.23 -4.34
CA PHE A 128 15.16 4.51 -4.04
C PHE A 128 15.87 4.06 -5.32
N GLY A 129 15.16 3.36 -6.20
CA GLY A 129 15.78 2.86 -7.43
C GLY A 129 16.18 3.97 -8.40
N ASP A 130 15.37 5.03 -8.53
CA ASP A 130 15.72 6.19 -9.36
C ASP A 130 17.03 6.83 -8.86
N ASN A 131 17.26 6.88 -7.55
CA ASN A 131 18.50 7.38 -6.97
C ASN A 131 19.69 6.42 -7.19
N MET A 132 19.51 5.10 -7.03
CA MET A 132 20.58 4.12 -7.32
C MET A 132 20.98 4.10 -8.80
N SER A 133 20.02 4.31 -9.70
CA SER A 133 20.21 4.24 -11.15
C SER A 133 21.05 5.39 -11.73
N GLY A 134 21.16 6.51 -10.99
CA GLY A 134 21.92 7.68 -11.41
C GLY A 134 23.44 7.54 -11.28
N ILE A 135 23.94 6.50 -10.59
CA ILE A 135 25.37 6.37 -10.24
C ILE A 135 26.14 5.55 -11.28
N HIS A 136 25.53 4.56 -11.95
CA HIS A 136 26.21 3.75 -12.97
C HIS A 136 25.30 3.42 -14.18
N ALA A 137 25.83 3.58 -15.40
CA ALA A 137 25.04 3.46 -16.64
C ALA A 137 24.37 2.07 -16.83
N VAL A 138 25.02 0.98 -16.39
CA VAL A 138 24.49 -0.39 -16.53
C VAL A 138 23.40 -0.69 -15.49
N THR A 139 23.53 -0.16 -14.26
CA THR A 139 22.48 -0.31 -13.23
C THR A 139 21.24 0.50 -13.61
N GLY A 140 21.42 1.61 -14.34
CA GLY A 140 20.32 2.40 -14.89
C GLY A 140 19.40 1.65 -15.83
N ILE A 141 19.95 0.88 -16.79
CA ILE A 141 19.14 0.11 -17.74
C ILE A 141 18.35 -1.00 -17.05
N ALA A 142 18.98 -1.72 -16.11
CA ALA A 142 18.30 -2.76 -15.35
C ALA A 142 17.19 -2.18 -14.46
N TRP A 143 17.45 -1.04 -13.81
CA TRP A 143 16.46 -0.33 -13.02
C TRP A 143 15.23 0.08 -13.85
N GLN A 144 15.41 0.61 -15.05
CA GLN A 144 14.27 1.02 -15.88
C GLN A 144 13.32 -0.14 -16.22
N ASN A 145 13.83 -1.37 -16.36
CA ASN A 145 13.00 -2.55 -16.58
C ASN A 145 12.18 -2.88 -15.31
N GLU A 146 12.84 -2.97 -14.16
CA GLU A 146 12.18 -3.24 -12.87
C GLU A 146 11.16 -2.14 -12.50
N ARG A 147 11.50 -0.87 -12.75
CA ARG A 147 10.62 0.28 -12.60
C ARG A 147 9.32 0.12 -13.39
N GLY A 148 9.42 -0.35 -14.64
CA GLY A 148 8.26 -0.65 -15.48
C GLY A 148 7.35 -1.73 -14.88
N GLY A 149 7.95 -2.81 -14.34
CA GLY A 149 7.23 -3.87 -13.64
C GLY A 149 6.49 -3.37 -12.40
N ILE A 150 7.16 -2.61 -11.53
CA ILE A 150 6.57 -2.02 -10.32
C ILE A 150 5.37 -1.14 -10.66
N ILE A 151 5.50 -0.26 -11.66
CA ILE A 151 4.41 0.62 -12.08
C ILE A 151 3.23 -0.18 -12.64
N ALA A 152 3.50 -1.22 -13.45
CA ALA A 152 2.45 -2.07 -14.01
C ALA A 152 1.67 -2.82 -12.92
N GLU A 153 2.38 -3.43 -11.96
CA GLU A 153 1.77 -4.13 -10.83
C GLU A 153 0.95 -3.17 -9.94
N PHE A 154 1.49 -1.97 -9.67
CA PHE A 154 0.77 -0.98 -8.87
C PHE A 154 -0.48 -0.46 -9.58
N ASN A 155 -0.45 -0.30 -10.91
CA ASN A 155 -1.64 0.04 -11.69
C ASN A 155 -2.70 -1.06 -11.67
N HIS A 156 -2.29 -2.34 -11.74
CA HIS A 156 -3.22 -3.46 -11.58
C HIS A 156 -3.83 -3.50 -10.16
N PHE A 157 -3.03 -3.20 -9.14
CA PHE A 157 -3.51 -3.05 -7.77
C PHE A 157 -4.54 -1.90 -7.64
N LYS A 158 -4.30 -0.74 -8.25
CA LYS A 158 -5.27 0.37 -8.31
C LYS A 158 -6.61 -0.06 -8.92
N GLN A 159 -6.58 -0.78 -10.03
CA GLN A 159 -7.81 -1.31 -10.67
C GLN A 159 -8.55 -2.29 -9.74
N THR A 160 -7.81 -3.14 -9.04
CA THR A 160 -8.39 -4.07 -8.05
C THR A 160 -9.04 -3.32 -6.89
N TYR A 161 -8.39 -2.26 -6.40
CA TYR A 161 -8.95 -1.37 -5.39
C TYR A 161 -10.27 -0.75 -5.88
N ASP A 162 -10.27 -0.15 -7.08
CA ASP A 162 -11.43 0.56 -7.63
C ASP A 162 -12.63 -0.39 -7.85
N SER A 163 -12.37 -1.62 -8.30
CA SER A 163 -13.39 -2.67 -8.41
C SER A 163 -13.96 -3.05 -7.04
N LYS A 164 -13.10 -3.32 -6.04
CA LYS A 164 -13.56 -3.69 -4.70
C LYS A 164 -14.28 -2.57 -3.98
N TYR A 165 -13.81 -1.33 -4.15
CA TYR A 165 -14.50 -0.14 -3.67
C TYR A 165 -15.92 -0.05 -4.24
N THR A 166 -16.09 -0.26 -5.55
CA THR A 166 -17.40 -0.24 -6.21
C THR A 166 -18.34 -1.32 -5.65
N ASP A 167 -17.85 -2.56 -5.50
CA ASP A 167 -18.61 -3.66 -4.89
C ASP A 167 -19.07 -3.30 -3.46
N MET A 168 -18.14 -2.75 -2.66
CA MET A 168 -18.40 -2.39 -1.27
C MET A 168 -19.35 -1.19 -1.15
N MET A 169 -19.30 -0.21 -2.05
CA MET A 169 -20.28 0.89 -2.11
C MET A 169 -21.68 0.35 -2.42
N GLY A 170 -21.80 -0.56 -3.39
CA GLY A 170 -23.09 -1.20 -3.68
C GLY A 170 -23.63 -1.99 -2.48
N ALA A 171 -22.76 -2.70 -1.76
CA ALA A 171 -23.14 -3.40 -0.54
C ALA A 171 -23.55 -2.43 0.58
N LEU A 172 -22.82 -1.32 0.74
CA LEU A 172 -23.09 -0.31 1.76
C LEU A 172 -24.49 0.28 1.57
N GLN A 173 -24.81 0.65 0.33
CA GLN A 173 -26.12 1.16 -0.03
C GLN A 173 -27.24 0.15 0.28
N ARG A 174 -27.06 -1.13 -0.08
CA ARG A 174 -28.04 -2.18 0.24
C ARG A 174 -28.24 -2.35 1.74
N ALA A 175 -27.17 -2.33 2.54
CA ALA A 175 -27.28 -2.45 3.99
C ALA A 175 -28.07 -1.28 4.60
N LEU A 176 -27.83 -0.05 4.12
CA LEU A 176 -28.56 1.15 4.55
C LEU A 176 -30.04 1.12 4.12
N GLN A 177 -30.34 0.63 2.93
CA GLN A 177 -31.72 0.41 2.47
C GLN A 177 -32.42 -0.70 3.28
N GLY A 178 -31.67 -1.74 3.67
CA GLY A 178 -32.15 -2.78 4.58
C GLY A 178 -32.57 -2.21 5.93
N ILE A 179 -31.74 -1.33 6.51
CA ILE A 179 -32.12 -0.55 7.71
C ILE A 179 -33.37 0.27 7.45
N GLY A 180 -33.44 0.99 6.32
CA GLY A 180 -34.62 1.78 5.93
C GLY A 180 -35.90 0.93 5.83
N THR A 181 -35.79 -0.33 5.44
CA THR A 181 -36.94 -1.26 5.39
C THR A 181 -37.44 -1.62 6.79
N CYS A 182 -36.53 -1.81 7.76
CA CYS A 182 -36.90 -2.03 9.16
C CYS A 182 -37.49 -0.77 9.80
N GLU A 183 -36.90 0.39 9.51
CA GLU A 183 -37.41 1.70 9.96
C GLU A 183 -38.82 1.97 9.42
N GLN A 184 -39.11 1.59 8.19
CA GLN A 184 -40.46 1.73 7.62
C GLN A 184 -41.52 0.92 8.38
N GLN A 185 -41.13 -0.20 9.00
CA GLN A 185 -42.05 -1.09 9.72
C GLN A 185 -42.16 -0.74 11.20
N TYR A 186 -41.06 -0.34 11.83
CA TYR A 186 -40.95 -0.26 13.29
C TYR A 186 -40.47 1.11 13.81
N GLY A 187 -40.04 2.00 12.93
CA GLY A 187 -39.36 3.24 13.30
C GLY A 187 -39.83 4.40 12.45
N LEU A 188 -38.87 5.06 11.80
CA LEU A 188 -39.09 6.30 11.07
C LEU A 188 -39.28 6.06 9.56
N PRO A 189 -40.44 6.39 8.98
CA PRO A 189 -40.62 6.36 7.53
C PRO A 189 -39.61 7.24 6.80
N ASP A 190 -39.22 6.82 5.60
CA ASP A 190 -38.24 7.51 4.74
C ASP A 190 -36.86 7.73 5.40
N TRP A 191 -36.48 6.88 6.37
CA TRP A 191 -35.21 7.00 7.08
C TRP A 191 -33.99 7.04 6.15
N TYR A 192 -34.00 6.24 5.07
CA TYR A 192 -32.88 6.23 4.13
C TYR A 192 -32.71 7.58 3.42
N GLN A 193 -33.80 8.19 2.96
CA GLN A 193 -33.79 9.47 2.27
C GLN A 193 -33.34 10.60 3.21
N ARG A 194 -33.68 10.51 4.49
CA ARG A 194 -33.37 11.53 5.50
C ARG A 194 -31.96 11.41 6.08
N PHE A 195 -31.48 10.18 6.28
CA PHE A 195 -30.23 9.92 7.02
C PHE A 195 -29.30 8.97 6.27
N GLY A 196 -29.82 7.84 5.79
CA GLY A 196 -29.01 6.80 5.15
C GLY A 196 -28.22 7.29 3.94
N PHE A 197 -28.83 8.09 3.06
CA PHE A 197 -28.19 8.64 1.87
C PHE A 197 -27.01 9.57 2.21
N ILE A 198 -27.16 10.44 3.22
CA ILE A 198 -26.09 11.34 3.65
C ILE A 198 -24.88 10.53 4.13
N TYR A 199 -25.13 9.48 4.91
CA TYR A 199 -24.07 8.58 5.36
C TYR A 199 -23.39 7.85 4.20
N PHE A 200 -24.17 7.37 3.23
CA PHE A 200 -23.64 6.76 2.01
C PHE A 200 -22.72 7.72 1.24
N GLU A 201 -23.16 8.95 0.99
CA GLU A 201 -22.39 9.96 0.28
C GLU A 201 -21.08 10.30 1.01
N PHE A 202 -21.13 10.45 2.33
CA PHE A 202 -19.93 10.68 3.16
C PHE A 202 -18.92 9.52 3.03
N MET A 203 -19.38 8.28 3.12
CA MET A 203 -18.52 7.10 3.02
C MET A 203 -17.94 6.95 1.61
N LYS A 204 -18.74 7.26 0.59
CA LYS A 204 -18.31 7.28 -0.81
C LYS A 204 -17.17 8.28 -0.99
N ASP A 205 -17.34 9.51 -0.54
CA ASP A 205 -16.30 10.54 -0.65
C ASP A 205 -15.03 10.16 0.13
N LYS A 206 -15.19 9.74 1.39
CA LYS A 206 -14.07 9.36 2.28
C LYS A 206 -13.18 8.25 1.72
N TYR A 207 -13.77 7.23 1.08
CA TYR A 207 -13.04 6.04 0.63
C TYR A 207 -12.75 6.04 -0.87
N LYS A 208 -13.20 7.05 -1.61
CA LYS A 208 -12.81 7.24 -2.99
C LYS A 208 -11.33 7.63 -3.05
N ARG A 209 -10.60 6.95 -3.92
CA ARG A 209 -9.20 7.26 -4.22
C ARG A 209 -9.10 8.59 -4.98
N THR A 210 -8.16 9.45 -4.60
CA THR A 210 -8.03 10.84 -5.12
C THR A 210 -6.70 11.11 -5.82
N ASP A 211 -5.96 10.07 -6.20
CA ASP A 211 -4.57 10.15 -6.65
C ASP A 211 -4.30 9.54 -8.03
#